data_AF-A0A3B9GVC8-F1
#
_entry.id   AF-A0A3B9GVC8-F1
#
_cell.length_a   1.000
_cell.length_b   1.000
_cell.length_c   1.000
_cell.angle_alpha   90.00
_cell.angle_beta   90.00
_cell.angle_gamma   90.00
#
_symmetry.space_group_name_H-M   'P 1'
#
loop_
_entity.id
_entity.type
_entity.pdbx_description
1 polymer ?
#
loop_
_entity_poly.entity_id
_entity_poly.type
_entity_poly.pdbx_seq_one_letter_code
_entity_poly.pdbx_strand_id
1 'polypeptide(L)'
;SLHMTIQTAVLIQTLEALGADVQWVSCNIYSTQDHAAAAIAASGTPVWAYKGETLEEYWDYTDRLFHWHDGTAPNLILDDGG
;
A
#
# COMPACT_ATOMS: atom_id res chain seq x y z
N SER A 1 -1.27 -4.06 -4.40
CA SER A 1 -2.58 -4.08 -3.75
C SER A 1 -2.68 -5.35 -2.94
N LEU A 2 -2.61 -5.26 -1.61
CA LEU A 2 -2.67 -6.42 -0.71
C LEU A 2 -3.05 -5.92 0.69
N HIS A 3 -3.88 -6.67 1.43
CA HIS A 3 -4.30 -6.33 2.79
C HIS A 3 -3.21 -5.62 3.62
N MET A 4 -3.48 -4.39 4.08
CA MET A 4 -2.49 -3.60 4.82
C MET A 4 -2.45 -3.99 6.30
N THR A 5 -1.80 -5.11 6.60
CA THR A 5 -1.67 -5.70 7.95
C THR A 5 -0.25 -5.58 8.51
N ILE A 6 -0.05 -5.99 9.77
CA ILE A 6 1.30 -6.11 10.35
C ILE A 6 2.18 -7.09 9.56
N GLN A 7 1.62 -8.18 9.04
CA GLN A 7 2.38 -9.15 8.25
C GLN A 7 2.83 -8.52 6.93
N THR A 8 1.95 -7.77 6.29
CA THR A 8 2.26 -7.03 5.06
C THR A 8 3.27 -5.92 5.30
N ALA A 9 3.28 -5.28 6.47
CA ALA A 9 4.32 -4.32 6.84
C ALA A 9 5.73 -4.96 6.82
N VAL A 10 5.86 -6.20 7.31
CA VAL A 10 7.14 -6.94 7.22
C VAL A 10 7.51 -7.24 5.77
N LEU A 11 6.54 -7.59 4.92
CA LEU A 11 6.77 -7.79 3.49
C LEU A 11 7.27 -6.50 2.82
N ILE A 12 6.59 -5.36 3.04
CA ILE A 12 6.98 -4.04 2.51
C ILE A 12 8.44 -3.73 2.87
N GLN A 13 8.77 -3.77 4.16
CA GLN A 13 10.12 -3.46 4.62
C GLN A 13 11.17 -4.46 4.10
N THR A 14 10.78 -5.70 3.83
CA THR A 14 11.68 -6.68 3.19
C THR A 14 11.98 -6.31 1.74
N LEU A 15 10.97 -5.84 0.98
CA LEU A 15 11.18 -5.37 -0.39
C LEU A 15 12.08 -4.13 -0.42
N GLU A 16 11.83 -3.16 0.46
CA GLU A 16 12.65 -1.96 0.61
C GLU A 16 14.09 -2.31 1.01
N ALA A 17 14.28 -3.26 1.93
CA ALA A 17 15.60 -3.75 2.31
C ALA A 17 16.36 -4.43 1.16
N LEU A 18 15.66 -4.92 0.13
CA LEU A 18 16.22 -5.45 -1.11
C LEU A 18 16.38 -4.39 -2.21
N GLY A 19 16.06 -3.12 -1.93
CA GLY A 19 16.26 -1.98 -2.82
C GLY A 19 15.05 -1.57 -3.66
N ALA A 20 13.85 -2.08 -3.34
CA ALA A 20 12.63 -1.62 -4.00
C ALA A 20 12.20 -0.24 -3.47
N ASP A 21 11.70 0.61 -4.37
CA ASP A 21 10.85 1.73 -4.03
C ASP A 21 9.39 1.25 -4.11
N VAL A 22 8.57 1.57 -3.10
CA VAL A 22 7.30 0.88 -2.84
C VAL A 22 6.21 1.90 -2.54
N GLN A 23 5.03 1.70 -3.15
CA GLN A 23 3.78 2.38 -2.78
C GLN A 23 2.72 1.30 -2.49
N TRP A 24 1.83 1.53 -1.52
CA TRP A 24 0.93 0.48 -1.04
C TRP A 24 -0.52 0.93 -0.83
N VAL A 25 -1.45 0.00 -1.08
CA VAL A 25 -2.88 0.10 -0.75
C VAL A 25 -3.40 -1.26 -0.33
N SER A 26 -4.50 -1.25 0.41
CA SER A 26 -5.22 -2.46 0.80
C SER A 26 -6.09 -2.98 -0.35
N CYS A 27 -6.25 -4.30 -0.48
CA CYS A 27 -7.18 -4.92 -1.44
C CYS A 27 -8.57 -5.19 -0.84
N ASN A 28 -8.83 -4.74 0.38
CA ASN A 28 -10.15 -4.85 1.01
C ASN A 28 -10.38 -3.77 2.07
N ILE A 29 -11.53 -3.10 1.97
CA ILE A 29 -11.94 -1.96 2.81
C ILE A 29 -11.94 -2.24 4.32
N TYR A 30 -12.04 -3.49 4.77
CA TYR A 30 -12.07 -3.83 6.20
C TYR A 30 -10.82 -4.56 6.68
N SER A 31 -9.85 -4.82 5.81
CA SER A 31 -8.70 -5.66 6.14
C SER A 31 -7.52 -4.91 6.75
N THR A 32 -7.47 -3.59 6.56
CA THR A 32 -6.40 -2.75 7.09
C THR A 32 -6.31 -2.85 8.61
N GLN A 33 -5.08 -2.90 9.11
CA GLN A 33 -4.74 -2.69 10.51
C GLN A 33 -4.11 -1.31 10.62
N ASP A 34 -4.84 -0.32 11.12
CA ASP A 34 -4.45 1.11 11.02
C ASP A 34 -3.08 1.41 11.64
N HIS A 35 -2.73 0.70 12.71
CA HIS A 35 -1.42 0.84 13.36
C HIS A 35 -0.28 0.29 12.50
N ALA A 36 -0.53 -0.70 11.63
CA ALA A 36 0.43 -1.17 10.64
C ALA A 36 0.61 -0.14 9.52
N ALA A 37 -0.51 0.38 8.99
CA ALA A 37 -0.49 1.43 7.96
C ALA A 37 0.24 2.68 8.48
N ALA A 38 -0.06 3.12 9.71
CA ALA A 38 0.61 4.26 10.33
C ALA A 38 2.12 4.04 10.52
N ALA A 39 2.55 2.83 10.89
CA ALA A 39 3.98 2.52 11.03
C ALA A 39 4.72 2.58 9.69
N ILE A 40 4.11 2.09 8.60
CA ILE A 40 4.66 2.16 7.24
C ILE A 40 4.68 3.60 6.72
N ALA A 41 3.61 4.38 6.96
CA ALA A 41 3.60 5.80 6.62
C ALA A 41 4.72 6.56 7.37
N ALA A 42 4.94 6.24 8.65
CA ALA A 42 5.98 6.86 9.46
C ALA A 42 7.42 6.49 9.02
N SER A 43 7.61 5.37 8.31
CA SER A 43 8.90 5.05 7.67
C SER A 43 9.12 5.76 6.32
N GLY A 44 8.12 6.52 5.85
CA GLY A 44 8.22 7.31 4.62
C GLY A 44 7.65 6.61 3.37
N THR A 45 7.19 5.37 3.50
CA THR A 45 6.57 4.61 2.41
C THR A 45 5.15 5.14 2.14
N PRO A 46 4.82 5.56 0.91
CA PRO A 46 3.47 5.96 0.56
C PRO A 46 2.47 4.81 0.79
N VAL A 47 1.48 5.05 1.64
CA VAL A 47 0.40 4.09 1.92
C VAL A 47 -0.95 4.82 1.98
N TRP A 48 -1.91 4.33 1.20
CA TRP A 48 -3.31 4.81 1.24
C TRP A 48 -4.21 3.63 1.62
N ALA A 49 -4.42 3.47 2.92
CA ALA A 49 -5.26 2.41 3.46
C ALA A 49 -5.68 2.77 4.89
N TYR A 50 -6.96 2.66 5.20
CA TYR A 50 -7.45 2.63 6.58
C TYR A 50 -8.64 1.68 6.71
N LYS A 51 -8.89 1.20 7.92
CA LYS A 51 -9.97 0.24 8.17
C LYS A 51 -11.32 0.94 8.11
N GLY A 52 -12.16 0.49 7.19
CA GLY A 52 -13.50 1.03 6.99
C GLY A 52 -13.54 2.20 6.00
N GLU A 53 -12.55 2.31 5.11
CA GLU A 53 -12.62 3.21 3.96
C GLU A 53 -13.85 2.92 3.08
N THR A 54 -14.35 3.94 2.41
CA THR A 54 -15.45 3.79 1.45
C THR A 54 -14.98 3.09 0.18
N LEU A 55 -15.92 2.57 -0.62
CA LEU A 55 -15.59 1.98 -1.91
C LEU A 55 -15.05 3.02 -2.92
N GLU A 56 -15.44 4.28 -2.79
CA GLU A 56 -14.90 5.38 -3.61
C GLU A 56 -13.43 5.61 -3.27
N GLU A 57 -13.12 5.79 -1.98
CA GLU A 57 -11.72 5.90 -1.52
C GLU A 57 -10.88 4.69 -1.90
N TYR A 58 -11.40 3.48 -1.77
CA TYR A 58 -10.72 2.26 -2.16
C TYR A 58 -10.22 2.30 -3.62
N TRP A 59 -11.09 2.72 -4.55
CA TRP A 59 -10.73 2.82 -5.96
C TRP A 59 -9.83 4.03 -6.24
N ASP A 60 -10.06 5.16 -5.58
CA ASP A 60 -9.17 6.32 -5.66
C ASP A 60 -7.75 5.99 -5.16
N TYR A 61 -7.63 5.20 -4.10
CA TYR A 61 -6.34 4.75 -3.57
C TYR A 61 -5.67 3.79 -4.54
N THR A 62 -6.45 2.86 -5.14
CA THR A 62 -5.93 1.96 -6.17
C THR A 62 -5.38 2.74 -7.36
N ASP A 63 -6.04 3.81 -7.79
CA ASP A 63 -5.52 4.71 -8.84
C ASP A 63 -4.19 5.35 -8.43
N ARG A 64 -4.06 5.81 -7.16
CA ARG A 64 -2.82 6.42 -6.63
C ARG A 64 -1.58 5.54 -6.76
N LEU A 65 -1.70 4.21 -6.76
CA LEU A 65 -0.56 3.30 -6.99
C LEU A 65 0.20 3.57 -8.30
N PHE A 66 -0.48 4.13 -9.29
CA PHE A 66 0.08 4.38 -10.62
C PHE A 66 0.71 5.76 -10.77
N HIS A 67 0.58 6.64 -9.76
CA HIS A 67 1.13 7.99 -9.78
C HIS A 67 2.39 8.06 -8.91
N TRP A 68 3.56 7.87 -9.52
CA TRP A 68 4.84 7.88 -8.80
C TRP A 68 5.38 9.29 -8.62
N HIS A 69 6.18 9.48 -7.56
CA HIS A 69 6.72 10.79 -7.17
C HIS A 69 7.60 11.45 -8.24
N ASP A 70 8.21 10.66 -9.11
CA ASP A 70 9.05 11.11 -10.22
C ASP A 70 8.29 11.21 -11.55
N GLY A 71 6.97 11.00 -11.54
CA GLY A 71 6.11 11.00 -12.72
C GLY A 71 6.25 9.75 -13.60
N THR A 72 6.96 8.72 -13.15
CA THR A 72 7.02 7.42 -13.83
C THR A 72 5.82 6.54 -13.44
N ALA A 73 5.80 5.32 -13.99
CA ALA A 73 4.80 4.30 -13.72
C ALA A 73 5.44 3.14 -12.95
N PRO A 74 4.67 2.37 -12.16
CA PRO A 74 5.20 1.17 -11.52
C PRO A 74 5.70 0.19 -12.59
N ASN A 75 6.84 -0.42 -12.33
CA ASN A 75 7.41 -1.45 -13.21
C ASN A 75 7.07 -2.88 -12.74
N LEU A 76 6.45 -3.02 -11.57
CA LEU A 76 6.03 -4.29 -10.97
C LEU A 76 4.74 -4.07 -10.17
N ILE A 77 3.84 -5.05 -10.23
CA ILE A 77 2.64 -5.12 -9.40
C ILE A 77 2.74 -6.35 -8.51
N LEU A 78 2.55 -6.16 -7.20
CA LEU A 78 2.29 -7.23 -6.24
C LEU A 78 0.84 -7.13 -5.82
N ASP A 79 0.09 -8.21 -6.06
CA ASP A 79 -1.37 -8.20 -6.00
C ASP A 79 -1.95 -9.37 -5.20
N ASP A 80 -3.13 -9.14 -4.62
CA ASP A 80 -3.96 -10.12 -3.91
C ASP A 80 -5.44 -9.76 -4.13
N GLY A 81 -6.08 -10.43 -5.09
CA GLY A 81 -7.47 -10.19 -5.48
C GLY A 81 -7.67 -9.91 -6.98
N GLY A 82 -6.69 -9.28 -7.62
CA GLY A 82 -6.78 -8.81 -9.02
C GLY A 82 -7.78 -7.67 -9.20
#